data_AF-A0A938GE79-F1
#
_entry.id   AF-A0A938GE79-F1
#
_cell.length_a   1.000
_cell.length_b   1.000
_cell.length_c   1.000
_cell.angle_alpha   90.00
_cell.angle_beta   90.00
_cell.angle_gamma   90.00
#
_symmetry.space_group_name_H-M   'P 1'
#
loop_
_entity.id
_entity.type
_entity.pdbx_description
1 polymer ?
#
loop_
_entity_poly.entity_id
_entity_poly.type
_entity_poly.pdbx_seq_one_letter_code
_entity_poly.pdbx_strand_id
1 'polypeptide(L)'
;MKSLFRCPEVLAVLGWLSIASPLLLQAQNADPFGIKPKNHDQNKALAASRYASALKAHEGRTDVLVLPGLVADRAKRRVEVWVERSAVARNEPCEFLLLSERSDHTYETLLISFAKPSDVQRALEFLGVEPDQPFDPASLRYWPKGESFTIRLAREGQPPLPVEALLLDRRTGQALPERRFMFTGSRREPARDGTAAGYAADTVQPMSIVSLFNTVDSVLQVSHRAPKDAVYQNTVIHPEPLLEDEGLLALAIEPVNRAGETRVQELELNVSTASAPSSHPSSEADLLKALRVQLKERGGAPGEPSSLPALLDRLAHLDRQRHDFFLTVRFSDDLALGHARALAGVLALIDSDKGVRLEPPPAGHLYYRAFTPDRKLLDRNARIFHPLELILSEKAGQVSGKLLFVTPRSKQEVSRAELEIREVAVPGPAELRRQVDAENRRLREQDESPRPPALMVFAPSAMSYGKLTRFLEPVLPTHRTIHLFLDEPPASLPATQPGR
;
A
#
# COMPACT_ATOMS: atom_id res chain seq x y z
N MET A 1 24.66 -49.70 -37.42
CA MET A 1 25.31 -48.78 -36.44
C MET A 1 24.43 -48.78 -35.20
N LYS A 2 24.45 -49.79 -34.32
CA LYS A 2 25.49 -50.12 -33.32
C LYS A 2 26.05 -48.89 -32.61
N SER A 3 25.61 -48.74 -31.34
CA SER A 3 26.42 -48.43 -30.16
C SER A 3 27.12 -47.08 -30.09
N LEU A 4 26.80 -46.26 -29.07
CA LEU A 4 27.76 -45.79 -28.05
C LEU A 4 27.09 -44.91 -26.96
N PHE A 5 27.35 -45.30 -25.69
CA PHE A 5 27.14 -44.63 -24.38
C PHE A 5 25.71 -44.33 -23.92
N ARG A 6 25.10 -44.90 -22.87
CA ARG A 6 25.53 -45.57 -21.61
C ARG A 6 26.45 -44.73 -20.71
N CYS A 7 25.84 -43.97 -19.79
CA CYS A 7 26.42 -43.52 -18.52
C CYS A 7 25.50 -43.97 -17.36
N PRO A 8 25.97 -44.83 -16.43
CA PRO A 8 25.19 -45.32 -15.30
C PRO A 8 25.53 -44.54 -14.02
N GLU A 9 25.09 -43.29 -13.90
CA GLU A 9 25.20 -42.51 -12.64
C GLU A 9 23.93 -41.72 -12.27
N VAL A 10 22.83 -41.90 -13.00
CA VAL A 10 21.56 -41.15 -12.77
C VAL A 10 20.57 -41.91 -11.87
N LEU A 11 20.93 -43.10 -11.38
CA LEU A 11 20.04 -43.99 -10.61
C LEU A 11 20.37 -44.10 -9.11
N ALA A 12 21.13 -43.15 -8.55
CA ALA A 12 21.44 -43.09 -7.11
C ALA A 12 20.92 -41.82 -6.38
N VAL A 13 20.10 -40.99 -7.03
CA VAL A 13 19.47 -39.80 -6.39
C VAL A 13 17.95 -39.95 -6.22
N LEU A 14 17.33 -40.99 -6.80
CA LEU A 14 15.89 -41.26 -6.69
C LEU A 14 15.50 -42.22 -5.54
N GLY A 15 16.42 -42.49 -4.62
CA GLY A 15 16.20 -43.35 -3.44
C GLY A 15 16.25 -42.62 -2.10
N TRP A 16 16.32 -41.29 -2.08
CA TRP A 16 16.47 -40.46 -0.86
C TRP A 16 15.39 -39.37 -0.73
N LEU A 17 14.27 -39.49 -1.44
CA LEU A 17 13.14 -38.56 -1.40
C LEU A 17 11.82 -39.18 -0.89
N SER A 18 11.90 -40.30 -0.15
CA SER A 18 10.73 -40.97 0.45
C SER A 18 10.76 -40.99 1.98
N ILE A 19 11.57 -40.14 2.62
CA ILE A 19 11.38 -39.79 4.04
C ILE A 19 11.01 -38.31 4.10
N ALA A 20 9.87 -37.97 3.50
CA ALA A 20 9.12 -36.80 3.94
C ALA A 20 8.77 -37.06 5.41
N SER A 21 9.60 -36.53 6.30
CA SER A 21 9.50 -36.75 7.74
C SER A 21 8.10 -36.37 8.22
N PRO A 22 7.50 -37.14 9.14
CA PRO A 22 6.27 -36.75 9.85
C PRO A 22 6.38 -35.38 10.57
N LEU A 23 7.58 -34.81 10.67
CA LEU A 23 7.85 -33.44 11.11
C LEU A 23 7.24 -32.34 10.22
N LEU A 24 7.10 -32.57 8.90
CA LEU A 24 6.48 -31.58 7.99
C LEU A 24 4.94 -31.61 8.07
N LEU A 25 4.35 -32.74 8.48
CA LEU A 25 2.93 -32.83 8.83
C LEU A 25 2.65 -32.31 10.25
N GLN A 26 3.61 -32.42 11.18
CA GLN A 26 3.48 -31.86 12.53
C GLN A 26 3.51 -30.33 12.56
N ALA A 27 4.20 -29.66 11.62
CA ALA A 27 4.21 -28.20 11.52
C ALA A 27 2.85 -27.60 11.08
N GLN A 28 1.95 -28.39 10.49
CA GLN A 28 0.57 -27.97 10.17
C GLN A 28 -0.43 -28.22 11.31
N ASN A 29 -0.02 -28.98 12.34
CA ASN A 29 -0.84 -29.35 13.50
C ASN A 29 -0.35 -28.71 14.81
N ALA A 30 0.71 -27.89 14.78
CA ALA A 30 0.98 -27.01 15.89
C ALA A 30 -0.19 -26.03 15.99
N ASP A 31 -0.84 -26.01 17.13
CA ASP A 31 -1.92 -25.08 17.44
C ASP A 31 -1.38 -23.66 17.19
N PRO A 32 -1.86 -22.91 16.18
CA PRO A 32 -1.27 -21.63 15.80
C PRO A 32 -1.43 -20.56 16.89
N PHE A 33 -2.19 -20.87 17.94
CA PHE A 33 -2.44 -19.97 19.05
C PHE A 33 -1.23 -19.85 19.97
N GLY A 34 -0.73 -18.63 20.14
CA GLY A 34 0.07 -18.28 21.32
C GLY A 34 -0.76 -18.38 22.60
N ILE A 35 -2.02 -17.90 22.57
CA ILE A 35 -2.98 -17.95 23.69
C ILE A 35 -4.40 -18.13 23.14
N LYS A 36 -5.07 -19.23 23.51
CA LYS A 36 -6.48 -19.48 23.16
C LYS A 36 -7.43 -18.78 24.14
N PRO A 37 -8.54 -18.19 23.67
CA PRO A 37 -9.64 -17.79 24.55
C PRO A 37 -10.16 -18.99 25.35
N LYS A 38 -10.56 -18.76 26.60
CA LYS A 38 -10.97 -19.81 27.56
C LYS A 38 -12.09 -20.73 27.02
N ASN A 39 -13.05 -20.18 26.28
CA ASN A 39 -14.23 -20.90 25.77
C ASN A 39 -14.14 -21.20 24.26
N HIS A 40 -12.94 -21.16 23.67
CA HIS A 40 -12.73 -21.26 22.23
C HIS A 40 -13.39 -22.50 21.59
N ASP A 41 -13.12 -23.70 22.12
CA ASP A 41 -13.66 -24.94 21.54
C ASP A 41 -15.20 -25.01 21.64
N GLN A 42 -15.78 -24.46 22.71
CA GLN A 42 -17.23 -24.35 22.87
C GLN A 42 -17.83 -23.38 21.83
N ASN A 43 -17.22 -22.21 21.65
CA ASN A 43 -17.65 -21.22 20.66
C ASN A 43 -17.52 -21.75 19.24
N LYS A 44 -16.45 -22.49 18.94
CA LYS A 44 -16.24 -23.17 17.66
C LYS A 44 -17.34 -24.20 17.38
N ALA A 45 -17.69 -25.02 18.36
CA ALA A 45 -18.78 -25.98 18.25
C ALA A 45 -20.13 -25.27 18.04
N LEU A 46 -20.36 -24.15 18.73
CA LEU A 46 -21.57 -23.34 18.56
C LEU A 46 -21.63 -22.69 17.17
N ALA A 47 -20.51 -22.18 16.65
CA ALA A 47 -20.43 -21.63 15.30
C ALA A 47 -20.71 -22.70 14.23
N ALA A 48 -20.19 -23.92 14.41
CA ALA A 48 -20.49 -25.06 13.54
C ALA A 48 -21.97 -25.47 13.60
N SER A 49 -22.57 -25.45 14.79
CA SER A 49 -24.01 -25.69 14.97
C SER A 49 -24.85 -24.61 14.26
N ARG A 50 -24.50 -23.33 14.42
CA ARG A 50 -25.16 -22.21 13.72
C ARG A 50 -25.04 -22.33 12.20
N TYR A 51 -23.89 -22.75 11.68
CA TYR A 51 -23.71 -23.03 10.26
C TYR A 51 -24.69 -24.10 9.75
N ALA A 52 -24.79 -25.24 10.45
CA ALA A 52 -25.72 -26.31 10.09
C ALA A 52 -27.18 -25.86 10.15
N SER A 53 -27.55 -25.08 11.17
CA SER A 53 -28.90 -24.49 11.29
C SER A 53 -29.19 -23.47 10.18
N ALA A 54 -28.24 -22.62 9.82
CA ALA A 54 -28.39 -21.61 8.77
C ALA A 54 -28.56 -22.25 7.38
N LEU A 55 -27.80 -23.32 7.08
CA LEU A 55 -27.97 -24.10 5.85
C LEU A 55 -29.42 -24.61 5.70
N LYS A 56 -29.99 -25.16 6.77
CA LYS A 56 -31.37 -25.65 6.78
C LYS A 56 -32.39 -24.50 6.70
N ALA A 57 -32.18 -23.43 7.45
CA ALA A 57 -33.12 -22.29 7.53
C ALA A 57 -33.19 -21.46 6.24
N HIS A 58 -32.15 -21.54 5.40
CA HIS A 58 -32.04 -20.78 4.15
C HIS A 58 -31.96 -21.68 2.91
N GLU A 59 -32.36 -22.94 3.05
CA GLU A 59 -32.44 -23.87 1.92
C GLU A 59 -33.31 -23.30 0.79
N GLY A 60 -32.80 -23.31 -0.44
CA GLY A 60 -33.48 -22.79 -1.61
C GLY A 60 -33.49 -21.25 -1.76
N ARG A 61 -32.99 -20.49 -0.79
CA ARG A 61 -32.87 -19.02 -0.91
C ARG A 61 -31.63 -18.64 -1.72
N THR A 62 -31.83 -17.97 -2.84
CA THR A 62 -30.74 -17.50 -3.72
C THR A 62 -30.21 -16.12 -3.34
N ASP A 63 -30.93 -15.40 -2.48
CA ASP A 63 -30.58 -14.09 -1.93
C ASP A 63 -29.78 -14.20 -0.62
N VAL A 64 -29.51 -15.42 -0.14
CA VAL A 64 -28.69 -15.70 1.04
C VAL A 64 -27.56 -16.65 0.67
N LEU A 65 -26.35 -16.30 1.09
CA LEU A 65 -25.16 -17.14 1.01
C LEU A 65 -24.77 -17.58 2.42
N VAL A 66 -24.69 -18.89 2.63
CA VAL A 66 -24.26 -19.48 3.91
C VAL A 66 -22.89 -20.14 3.69
N LEU A 67 -21.89 -19.73 4.46
CA LEU A 67 -20.54 -20.30 4.47
C LEU A 67 -20.13 -20.65 5.91
N PRO A 68 -19.13 -21.52 6.14
CA PRO A 68 -18.62 -21.76 7.47
C PRO A 68 -18.25 -20.45 8.18
N GLY A 69 -18.83 -20.21 9.36
CA GLY A 69 -18.54 -19.01 10.15
C GLY A 69 -19.31 -17.75 9.76
N LEU A 70 -20.13 -17.73 8.69
CA LEU A 70 -20.87 -16.53 8.28
C LEU A 70 -22.17 -16.78 7.50
N VAL A 71 -23.02 -15.76 7.46
CA VAL A 71 -24.19 -15.67 6.58
C VAL A 71 -24.20 -14.29 5.91
N ALA A 72 -24.35 -14.25 4.59
CA ALA A 72 -24.55 -13.02 3.83
C ALA A 72 -25.97 -12.98 3.27
N ASP A 73 -26.69 -11.90 3.52
CA ASP A 73 -28.06 -11.67 3.05
C ASP A 73 -28.07 -10.46 2.12
N ARG A 74 -28.32 -10.70 0.83
CA ARG A 74 -28.33 -9.66 -0.21
C ARG A 74 -29.52 -8.72 -0.06
N ALA A 75 -30.68 -9.23 0.38
CA ALA A 75 -31.87 -8.40 0.59
C ALA A 75 -31.65 -7.42 1.74
N LYS A 76 -30.97 -7.85 2.81
CA LYS A 76 -30.58 -7.00 3.95
C LYS A 76 -29.29 -6.21 3.71
N ARG A 77 -28.52 -6.57 2.68
CA ARG A 77 -27.18 -6.03 2.38
C ARG A 77 -26.25 -6.12 3.58
N ARG A 78 -26.17 -7.30 4.17
CA ARG A 78 -25.41 -7.54 5.41
C ARG A 78 -24.68 -8.87 5.33
N VAL A 79 -23.42 -8.85 5.76
CA VAL A 79 -22.69 -10.06 6.13
C VAL A 79 -22.65 -10.14 7.65
N GLU A 80 -23.07 -11.25 8.22
CA GLU A 80 -22.93 -11.57 9.62
C GLU A 80 -21.87 -12.65 9.79
N VAL A 81 -20.77 -12.31 10.47
CA VAL A 81 -19.67 -13.20 10.77
C VAL A 81 -19.75 -13.60 12.24
N TRP A 82 -19.67 -14.89 12.54
CA TRP A 82 -19.58 -15.37 13.91
C TRP A 82 -18.14 -15.27 14.40
N VAL A 83 -17.97 -14.59 15.52
CA VAL A 83 -16.66 -14.22 16.06
C VAL A 83 -16.64 -14.45 17.57
N GLU A 84 -15.46 -14.41 18.15
CA GLU A 84 -15.29 -14.33 19.59
C GLU A 84 -14.23 -13.27 19.93
N ARG A 85 -14.20 -12.85 21.20
CA ARG A 85 -13.14 -12.00 21.70
C ARG A 85 -11.84 -12.80 21.83
N SER A 86 -10.75 -12.23 21.37
CA SER A 86 -9.40 -12.78 21.60
C SER A 86 -8.99 -12.66 23.08
N ALA A 87 -7.88 -13.32 23.43
CA ALA A 87 -7.35 -13.35 24.80
C ALA A 87 -6.48 -12.13 25.18
N VAL A 88 -6.35 -11.13 24.30
CA VAL A 88 -5.55 -9.93 24.59
C VAL A 88 -6.20 -9.10 25.71
N ALA A 89 -5.37 -8.63 26.62
CA ALA A 89 -5.82 -7.86 27.77
C ALA A 89 -6.31 -6.47 27.34
N ARG A 90 -7.12 -5.86 28.20
CA ARG A 90 -7.57 -4.47 27.97
C ARG A 90 -6.40 -3.52 28.17
N ASN A 91 -6.47 -2.35 27.53
CA ASN A 91 -5.40 -1.35 27.50
C ASN A 91 -4.10 -1.80 26.79
N GLU A 92 -4.09 -3.01 26.21
CA GLU A 92 -3.00 -3.48 25.34
C GLU A 92 -3.14 -2.95 23.92
N PRO A 93 -2.03 -2.80 23.18
CA PRO A 93 -2.03 -2.43 21.77
C PRO A 93 -2.93 -3.33 20.93
N CYS A 94 -3.62 -2.73 19.96
CA CYS A 94 -4.47 -3.45 19.02
C CYS A 94 -4.18 -2.99 17.59
N GLU A 95 -3.66 -3.90 16.76
CA GLU A 95 -3.33 -3.64 15.36
C GLU A 95 -4.39 -4.19 14.39
N PHE A 96 -5.11 -5.23 14.81
CA PHE A 96 -6.12 -5.89 14.00
C PHE A 96 -7.46 -5.92 14.71
N LEU A 97 -8.51 -5.59 13.96
CA LEU A 97 -9.86 -5.73 14.48
C LEU A 97 -10.30 -7.20 14.43
N LEU A 98 -10.05 -7.87 13.30
CA LEU A 98 -10.52 -9.23 13.05
C LEU A 98 -9.46 -10.04 12.30
N LEU A 99 -9.04 -11.15 12.90
CA LEU A 99 -8.18 -12.14 12.27
C LEU A 99 -8.89 -13.49 12.12
N SER A 100 -8.39 -14.31 11.21
CA SER A 100 -8.76 -15.72 11.11
C SER A 100 -8.36 -16.49 12.38
N GLU A 101 -9.14 -17.53 12.73
CA GLU A 101 -8.80 -18.53 13.77
C GLU A 101 -7.38 -19.12 13.61
N ARG A 102 -6.84 -19.14 12.39
CA ARG A 102 -5.52 -19.72 12.08
C ARG A 102 -4.34 -18.77 12.29
N SER A 103 -4.60 -17.55 12.76
CA SER A 103 -3.58 -16.55 13.00
C SER A 103 -2.78 -16.83 14.26
N ASP A 104 -1.48 -16.53 14.26
CA ASP A 104 -0.62 -16.48 15.45
C ASP A 104 -0.52 -15.07 16.06
N HIS A 105 -1.16 -14.07 15.46
CA HIS A 105 -1.18 -12.65 15.91
C HIS A 105 -2.39 -12.31 16.80
N THR A 106 -2.96 -13.29 17.50
CA THR A 106 -4.16 -13.08 18.35
C THR A 106 -3.90 -12.20 19.57
N TYR A 107 -2.63 -12.02 19.97
CA TYR A 107 -2.21 -11.17 21.10
C TYR A 107 -2.29 -9.67 20.84
N GLU A 108 -2.50 -9.24 19.59
CA GLU A 108 -2.63 -7.83 19.18
C GLU A 108 -3.92 -7.57 18.38
N THR A 109 -4.91 -8.45 18.56
CA THR A 109 -6.16 -8.50 17.78
C THR A 109 -7.37 -8.39 18.69
N LEU A 110 -8.45 -7.71 18.29
CA LEU A 110 -9.68 -7.63 19.10
C LEU A 110 -10.57 -8.88 19.00
N LEU A 111 -10.76 -9.41 17.79
CA LEU A 111 -11.71 -10.49 17.50
C LEU A 111 -11.09 -11.62 16.67
N ILE A 112 -11.56 -12.83 16.92
CA ILE A 112 -11.20 -14.03 16.15
C ILE A 112 -12.43 -14.48 15.36
N SER A 113 -12.25 -14.67 14.06
CA SER A 113 -13.29 -15.13 13.13
C SER A 113 -13.30 -16.64 12.97
N PHE A 114 -14.49 -17.23 13.01
CA PHE A 114 -14.69 -18.64 12.60
C PHE A 114 -14.87 -18.79 11.08
N ALA A 115 -15.02 -17.69 10.34
CA ALA A 115 -14.98 -17.68 8.88
C ALA A 115 -13.56 -17.43 8.36
N LYS A 116 -13.23 -17.99 7.19
CA LYS A 116 -11.97 -17.69 6.50
C LYS A 116 -12.00 -16.29 5.88
N PRO A 117 -10.84 -15.62 5.73
CA PRO A 117 -10.75 -14.36 5.01
C PRO A 117 -11.32 -14.41 3.57
N SER A 118 -11.05 -15.49 2.82
CA SER A 118 -11.66 -15.67 1.49
C SER A 118 -13.17 -15.84 1.51
N ASP A 119 -13.74 -16.47 2.54
CA ASP A 119 -15.20 -16.58 2.71
C ASP A 119 -15.82 -15.21 2.96
N VAL A 120 -15.17 -14.35 3.75
CA VAL A 120 -15.61 -12.96 3.95
C VAL A 120 -15.54 -12.15 2.66
N GLN A 121 -14.45 -12.25 1.88
CA GLN A 121 -14.39 -11.60 0.56
C GLN A 121 -15.55 -12.07 -0.33
N ARG A 122 -15.77 -13.38 -0.45
CA ARG A 122 -16.84 -13.95 -1.26
C ARG A 122 -18.23 -13.48 -0.78
N ALA A 123 -18.41 -13.30 0.52
CA ALA A 123 -19.64 -12.77 1.10
C ALA A 123 -19.90 -11.31 0.71
N LEU A 124 -18.86 -10.47 0.65
CA LEU A 124 -18.98 -9.06 0.22
C LEU A 124 -19.24 -8.96 -1.29
N GLU A 125 -18.55 -9.77 -2.10
CA GLU A 125 -18.82 -9.93 -3.54
C GLU A 125 -20.26 -10.41 -3.79
N PHE A 126 -20.78 -11.32 -2.96
CA PHE A 126 -22.16 -11.76 -3.03
C PHE A 126 -23.17 -10.63 -2.80
N LEU A 127 -22.82 -9.57 -2.06
CA LEU A 127 -23.63 -8.36 -1.91
C LEU A 127 -23.58 -7.43 -3.15
N GLY A 128 -22.80 -7.79 -4.18
CA GLY A 128 -22.62 -7.02 -5.41
C GLY A 128 -21.55 -5.93 -5.31
N VAL A 129 -20.59 -6.08 -4.40
CA VAL A 129 -19.47 -5.15 -4.22
C VAL A 129 -18.18 -5.86 -4.57
N GLU A 130 -17.43 -5.36 -5.53
CA GLU A 130 -16.12 -5.91 -5.90
C GLU A 130 -15.00 -5.28 -5.06
N PRO A 131 -13.95 -6.02 -4.72
CA PRO A 131 -12.74 -5.44 -4.17
C PRO A 131 -12.03 -4.60 -5.25
N ASP A 132 -11.39 -3.50 -4.86
CA ASP A 132 -10.60 -2.68 -5.79
C ASP A 132 -9.11 -2.81 -5.47
N GLN A 133 -8.46 -1.79 -4.90
CA GLN A 133 -7.01 -1.75 -4.79
C GLN A 133 -6.54 -1.47 -3.36
N PRO A 134 -5.74 -2.37 -2.75
CA PRO A 134 -5.22 -2.15 -1.41
C PRO A 134 -4.16 -1.06 -1.43
N PHE A 135 -3.89 -0.48 -0.26
CA PHE A 135 -2.66 0.27 -0.04
C PHE A 135 -1.43 -0.54 -0.46
N ASP A 136 -0.57 0.01 -1.30
CA ASP A 136 0.65 -0.66 -1.80
C ASP A 136 1.74 0.37 -2.14
N PRO A 137 2.64 0.67 -1.19
CA PRO A 137 3.76 1.58 -1.41
C PRO A 137 4.69 1.15 -2.55
N ALA A 138 4.79 -0.14 -2.87
CA ALA A 138 5.64 -0.63 -3.96
C ALA A 138 5.09 -0.24 -5.35
N SER A 139 3.79 0.02 -5.45
CA SER A 139 3.15 0.62 -6.63
C SER A 139 2.87 2.12 -6.48
N LEU A 140 3.44 2.78 -5.46
CA LEU A 140 3.20 4.21 -5.14
C LEU A 140 1.73 4.51 -4.78
N ARG A 141 1.00 3.50 -4.32
CA ARG A 141 -0.38 3.60 -3.86
C ARG A 141 -0.40 3.80 -2.36
N TYR A 142 -0.58 5.05 -1.93
CA TYR A 142 -0.57 5.42 -0.51
C TYR A 142 -1.97 5.53 0.11
N TRP A 143 -3.01 5.22 -0.66
CA TRP A 143 -4.39 5.16 -0.21
C TRP A 143 -5.02 3.83 -0.61
N PRO A 144 -5.75 3.15 0.29
CA PRO A 144 -6.65 2.10 -0.15
C PRO A 144 -7.76 2.70 -1.00
N LYS A 145 -8.22 1.92 -1.97
CA LYS A 145 -9.30 2.28 -2.89
C LYS A 145 -10.30 1.14 -2.92
N GLY A 146 -11.56 1.45 -2.66
CA GLY A 146 -12.64 0.48 -2.61
C GLY A 146 -13.87 1.04 -1.92
N GLU A 147 -14.97 0.31 -2.03
CA GLU A 147 -16.22 0.69 -1.37
C GLU A 147 -16.12 0.53 0.15
N SER A 148 -16.90 1.34 0.86
CA SER A 148 -16.82 1.47 2.31
C SER A 148 -17.89 0.67 3.04
N PHE A 149 -17.51 0.10 4.18
CA PHE A 149 -18.36 -0.68 5.07
C PHE A 149 -18.33 -0.14 6.50
N THR A 150 -19.46 -0.23 7.19
CA THR A 150 -19.52 -0.11 8.66
C THR A 150 -19.45 -1.50 9.27
N ILE A 151 -18.83 -1.58 10.45
CA ILE A 151 -18.70 -2.84 11.20
C ILE A 151 -19.28 -2.65 12.59
N ARG A 152 -20.22 -3.50 12.98
CA ARG A 152 -20.84 -3.48 14.32
C ARG A 152 -20.79 -4.85 14.96
N LEU A 153 -20.50 -4.89 16.25
CA LEU A 153 -20.47 -6.10 17.05
C LEU A 153 -21.71 -6.19 17.91
N ALA A 154 -22.36 -7.34 17.93
CA ALA A 154 -23.54 -7.59 18.73
C ALA A 154 -23.41 -8.91 19.49
N ARG A 155 -23.98 -8.92 20.69
CA ARG A 155 -24.36 -10.13 21.41
C ARG A 155 -25.86 -10.31 21.30
N GLU A 156 -26.30 -11.57 21.30
CA GLU A 156 -27.72 -11.90 21.33
C GLU A 156 -28.42 -11.19 22.50
N GLY A 157 -29.51 -10.48 22.20
CA GLY A 157 -30.27 -9.70 23.18
C GLY A 157 -29.68 -8.33 23.56
N GLN A 158 -28.53 -7.93 23.01
CA GLN A 158 -27.90 -6.63 23.25
C GLN A 158 -27.90 -5.75 21.99
N PRO A 159 -27.93 -4.40 22.13
CA PRO A 159 -27.82 -3.51 20.98
C PRO A 159 -26.44 -3.64 20.32
N PRO A 160 -26.36 -3.54 18.98
CA PRO A 160 -25.08 -3.56 18.28
C PRO A 160 -24.25 -2.31 18.58
N LEU A 161 -22.95 -2.48 18.80
CA LEU A 161 -21.99 -1.40 19.02
C LEU A 161 -21.06 -1.24 17.81
N PRO A 162 -20.69 -0.01 17.41
CA PRO A 162 -19.59 0.18 16.47
C PRO A 162 -18.31 -0.36 17.09
N VAL A 163 -17.53 -1.09 16.29
CA VAL A 163 -16.29 -1.71 16.77
C VAL A 163 -15.27 -0.71 17.28
N GLU A 164 -15.30 0.51 16.76
CA GLU A 164 -14.46 1.63 17.18
C GLU A 164 -14.72 2.04 18.65
N ALA A 165 -15.93 1.82 19.17
CA ALA A 165 -16.22 2.07 20.58
C ALA A 165 -15.43 1.13 21.52
N LEU A 166 -15.00 -0.03 21.01
CA LEU A 166 -14.23 -1.03 21.77
C LEU A 166 -12.72 -0.73 21.76
N LEU A 167 -12.30 0.35 21.09
CA LEU A 167 -10.91 0.76 20.92
C LEU A 167 -10.73 2.19 21.45
N LEU A 168 -9.57 2.49 22.01
CA LEU A 168 -9.22 3.78 22.59
C LEU A 168 -7.99 4.37 21.88
N ASP A 169 -8.04 5.66 21.55
CA ASP A 169 -6.86 6.42 21.13
C ASP A 169 -6.13 6.97 22.36
N ARG A 170 -4.95 6.44 22.66
CA ARG A 170 -4.10 6.86 23.80
C ARG A 170 -3.79 8.36 23.80
N ARG A 171 -3.75 9.01 22.63
CA ARG A 171 -3.41 10.44 22.54
C ARG A 171 -4.54 11.32 23.05
N THR A 172 -5.79 10.89 22.85
CA THR A 172 -6.97 11.67 23.21
C THR A 172 -7.65 11.15 24.48
N GLY A 173 -7.38 9.89 24.86
CA GLY A 173 -8.10 9.20 25.93
C GLY A 173 -9.57 8.92 25.59
N GLN A 174 -9.95 9.02 24.32
CA GLN A 174 -11.32 8.80 23.85
C GLN A 174 -11.39 7.54 22.99
N ALA A 175 -12.60 6.99 22.88
CA ALA A 175 -12.87 5.92 21.93
C ALA A 175 -12.51 6.36 20.50
N LEU A 176 -12.15 5.41 19.64
CA LEU A 176 -11.93 5.73 18.24
C LEU A 176 -13.22 6.32 17.63
N PRO A 177 -13.12 7.36 16.79
CA PRO A 177 -14.30 7.85 16.08
C PRO A 177 -14.82 6.76 15.14
N GLU A 178 -16.15 6.63 15.04
CA GLU A 178 -16.78 5.72 14.08
C GLU A 178 -16.30 6.07 12.66
N ARG A 179 -15.64 5.12 12.02
CA ARG A 179 -15.02 5.27 10.72
C ARG A 179 -15.52 4.15 9.81
N ARG A 180 -14.95 4.11 8.62
CA ARG A 180 -15.31 3.16 7.58
C ARG A 180 -14.12 2.28 7.28
N PHE A 181 -14.43 1.05 6.89
CA PHE A 181 -13.46 0.09 6.41
C PHE A 181 -13.63 -0.04 4.90
N MET A 182 -12.54 0.12 4.15
CA MET A 182 -12.52 -0.02 2.71
C MET A 182 -12.32 -1.48 2.34
N PHE A 183 -13.17 -1.99 1.45
CA PHE A 183 -13.04 -3.31 0.88
C PHE A 183 -12.08 -3.28 -0.31
N THR A 184 -10.86 -3.75 -0.07
CA THR A 184 -9.80 -3.78 -1.06
C THR A 184 -9.44 -5.19 -1.49
N GLY A 185 -9.91 -6.20 -0.75
CA GLY A 185 -9.38 -7.56 -0.83
C GLY A 185 -7.93 -7.63 -0.38
N SER A 186 -7.41 -8.85 -0.27
CA SER A 186 -5.99 -9.13 -0.04
C SER A 186 -5.27 -9.41 -1.35
N ARG A 187 -3.96 -9.17 -1.38
CA ARG A 187 -3.12 -9.57 -2.52
C ARG A 187 -3.21 -11.08 -2.80
N ARG A 188 -2.98 -11.43 -4.06
CA ARG A 188 -2.79 -12.81 -4.50
C ARG A 188 -1.31 -13.16 -4.41
N GLU A 189 -1.01 -14.34 -3.89
CA GLU A 189 0.35 -14.90 -3.95
C GLU A 189 0.57 -15.54 -5.32
N PRO A 190 1.75 -15.35 -5.93
CA PRO A 190 2.07 -16.06 -7.16
C PRO A 190 1.96 -17.57 -6.93
N ALA A 191 1.41 -18.25 -7.93
CA ALA A 191 1.37 -19.70 -7.96
C ALA A 191 2.79 -20.28 -7.78
N ARG A 192 2.93 -21.27 -6.91
CA ARG A 192 4.13 -22.13 -6.86
C ARG A 192 3.82 -23.40 -7.65
N ASP A 193 4.72 -23.78 -8.56
CA ASP A 193 4.71 -25.09 -9.21
C ASP A 193 3.36 -25.54 -9.81
N GLY A 194 2.75 -24.69 -10.66
CA GLY A 194 1.52 -25.05 -11.40
C GLY A 194 0.23 -25.06 -10.57
N THR A 195 0.24 -24.61 -9.32
CA THR A 195 -0.96 -24.42 -8.50
C THR A 195 -1.70 -23.11 -8.83
N ALA A 196 -2.92 -22.94 -8.31
CA ALA A 196 -3.60 -21.66 -8.39
C ALA A 196 -2.89 -20.62 -7.49
N ALA A 197 -2.95 -19.35 -7.88
CA ALA A 197 -2.48 -18.24 -7.05
C ALA A 197 -3.17 -18.27 -5.67
N GLY A 198 -2.37 -18.26 -4.60
CA GLY A 198 -2.88 -18.28 -3.23
C GLY A 198 -3.57 -16.95 -2.87
N TYR A 199 -4.53 -16.98 -1.95
CA TYR A 199 -5.09 -15.76 -1.37
C TYR A 199 -4.30 -15.44 -0.11
N ALA A 200 -3.52 -14.35 -0.09
CA ALA A 200 -2.53 -14.15 0.97
C ALA A 200 -3.15 -14.10 2.37
N ALA A 201 -4.34 -13.51 2.53
CA ALA A 201 -5.03 -13.51 3.81
C ALA A 201 -5.40 -14.92 4.32
N ASP A 202 -5.45 -15.97 3.48
CA ASP A 202 -5.70 -17.34 3.95
C ASP A 202 -4.43 -18.14 4.28
N THR A 203 -3.28 -17.69 3.77
CA THR A 203 -2.03 -18.49 3.71
C THR A 203 -0.83 -17.80 4.36
N VAL A 204 -0.86 -16.49 4.53
CA VAL A 204 0.24 -15.68 5.06
C VAL A 204 -0.21 -15.02 6.36
N GLN A 205 0.61 -15.15 7.41
CA GLN A 205 0.36 -14.42 8.65
C GLN A 205 0.36 -12.91 8.39
N PRO A 206 -0.56 -12.14 9.00
CA PRO A 206 -1.39 -12.51 10.15
C PRO A 206 -2.76 -13.12 9.78
N MET A 207 -3.02 -13.46 8.51
CA MET A 207 -4.32 -13.92 8.02
C MET A 207 -5.48 -12.94 8.33
N SER A 208 -5.28 -11.68 7.96
CA SER A 208 -6.13 -10.57 8.37
C SER A 208 -7.41 -10.45 7.55
N ILE A 209 -8.53 -10.27 8.27
CA ILE A 209 -9.82 -9.92 7.68
C ILE A 209 -10.01 -8.42 7.77
N VAL A 210 -9.79 -7.82 8.95
CA VAL A 210 -9.90 -6.37 9.14
C VAL A 210 -8.68 -5.82 9.87
N SER A 211 -7.92 -4.96 9.20
CA SER A 211 -6.75 -4.27 9.76
C SER A 211 -7.07 -2.83 10.18
N LEU A 212 -6.48 -2.39 11.30
CA LEU A 212 -6.56 -1.01 11.81
C LEU A 212 -5.50 -0.10 11.19
N PHE A 213 -4.56 -0.64 10.41
CA PHE A 213 -3.57 0.09 9.62
C PHE A 213 -3.72 -0.26 8.13
N ASN A 214 -3.01 0.47 7.26
CA ASN A 214 -3.04 0.16 5.83
C ASN A 214 -2.07 -0.97 5.45
N THR A 215 -2.55 -1.98 4.74
CA THR A 215 -1.77 -3.15 4.33
C THR A 215 -2.31 -3.79 3.04
N VAL A 216 -1.45 -4.53 2.34
CA VAL A 216 -1.79 -5.34 1.15
C VAL A 216 -2.42 -6.69 1.48
N ASP A 217 -2.32 -7.14 2.74
CA ASP A 217 -2.61 -8.51 3.16
C ASP A 217 -3.94 -8.67 3.92
N SER A 218 -4.82 -7.66 3.92
CA SER A 218 -6.10 -7.68 4.65
C SER A 218 -7.28 -7.49 3.71
N VAL A 219 -8.41 -8.17 3.98
CA VAL A 219 -9.64 -8.06 3.18
C VAL A 219 -10.22 -6.64 3.25
N LEU A 220 -10.27 -6.09 4.46
CA LEU A 220 -10.79 -4.78 4.80
C LEU A 220 -9.72 -3.99 5.57
N GLN A 221 -9.58 -2.72 5.27
CA GLN A 221 -8.63 -1.84 5.97
C GLN A 221 -9.21 -0.45 6.19
N VAL A 222 -8.66 0.29 7.15
CA VAL A 222 -9.15 1.64 7.46
C VAL A 222 -9.10 2.58 6.24
N SER A 223 -10.13 3.42 6.09
CA SER A 223 -10.30 4.31 4.93
C SER A 223 -9.36 5.53 4.86
N HIS A 224 -8.40 5.62 5.78
CA HIS A 224 -7.47 6.74 5.93
C HIS A 224 -6.04 6.24 6.05
N ARG A 225 -5.06 7.14 5.91
CA ARG A 225 -3.65 6.81 6.13
C ARG A 225 -3.39 6.52 7.60
N ALA A 226 -3.10 5.27 7.91
CA ALA A 226 -2.77 4.76 9.22
C ALA A 226 -1.52 3.87 9.10
N PRO A 227 -0.32 4.42 9.35
CA PRO A 227 0.90 3.63 9.42
C PRO A 227 0.84 2.63 10.58
N LYS A 228 1.43 1.44 10.40
CA LYS A 228 1.47 0.38 11.41
C LYS A 228 1.99 0.90 12.76
N ASP A 229 3.17 1.52 12.76
CA ASP A 229 3.81 2.04 13.98
C ASP A 229 2.93 3.05 14.74
N ALA A 230 2.17 3.87 14.02
CA ALA A 230 1.27 4.84 14.64
C ALA A 230 0.07 4.16 15.30
N VAL A 231 -0.47 3.10 14.69
CA VAL A 231 -1.56 2.30 15.28
C VAL A 231 -1.06 1.54 16.50
N TYR A 232 0.09 0.85 16.39
CA TYR A 232 0.72 0.14 17.50
C TYR A 232 0.92 1.03 18.73
N GLN A 233 1.39 2.25 18.53
CA GLN A 233 1.68 3.18 19.63
C GLN A 233 0.42 3.76 20.27
N ASN A 234 -0.63 4.02 19.47
CA ASN A 234 -1.72 4.90 19.89
C ASN A 234 -3.08 4.20 20.02
N THR A 235 -3.28 3.01 19.47
CA THR A 235 -4.57 2.32 19.51
C THR A 235 -4.50 1.15 20.49
N VAL A 236 -5.40 1.16 21.48
CA VAL A 236 -5.52 0.07 22.47
C VAL A 236 -6.95 -0.42 22.60
N ILE A 237 -7.10 -1.58 23.22
CA ILE A 237 -8.41 -2.10 23.61
C ILE A 237 -8.97 -1.27 24.75
N HIS A 238 -10.25 -0.89 24.64
CA HIS A 238 -10.91 -0.06 25.63
C HIS A 238 -10.86 -0.73 27.03
N PRO A 239 -10.53 0.02 28.10
CA PRO A 239 -10.39 -0.53 29.45
C PRO A 239 -11.73 -1.00 30.04
N GLU A 240 -12.82 -0.34 29.70
CA GLU A 240 -14.16 -0.69 30.18
C GLU A 240 -14.77 -1.89 29.42
N PRO A 241 -15.48 -2.80 30.12
CA PRO A 241 -16.19 -3.92 29.52
C PRO A 241 -17.46 -3.44 28.83
N LEU A 242 -17.35 -2.87 27.64
CA LEU A 242 -18.52 -2.45 26.87
C LEU A 242 -19.32 -3.65 26.33
N LEU A 243 -18.67 -4.81 26.24
CA LEU A 243 -19.27 -6.11 25.96
C LEU A 243 -18.65 -7.14 26.91
N GLU A 244 -19.43 -8.14 27.27
CA GLU A 244 -18.95 -9.30 28.02
C GLU A 244 -17.90 -10.06 27.22
N ASP A 245 -16.86 -10.54 27.92
CA ASP A 245 -15.68 -11.16 27.30
C ASP A 245 -15.90 -12.63 26.91
N GLU A 246 -16.99 -13.26 27.36
CA GLU A 246 -17.25 -14.69 27.13
C GLU A 246 -18.41 -14.93 26.14
N GLY A 247 -18.19 -15.83 25.19
CA GLY A 247 -19.22 -16.39 24.30
C GLY A 247 -19.11 -16.00 22.83
N LEU A 248 -19.97 -16.61 22.00
CA LEU A 248 -20.04 -16.37 20.57
C LEU A 248 -20.78 -15.05 20.27
N LEU A 249 -20.14 -14.19 19.50
CA LEU A 249 -20.65 -12.89 19.08
C LEU A 249 -20.99 -12.88 17.58
N ALA A 250 -21.75 -11.88 17.16
CA ALA A 250 -22.09 -11.64 15.76
C ALA A 250 -21.51 -10.28 15.32
N LEU A 251 -20.64 -10.32 14.31
CA LEU A 251 -20.09 -9.13 13.66
C LEU A 251 -20.86 -8.85 12.37
N ALA A 252 -21.55 -7.73 12.33
CA ALA A 252 -22.25 -7.25 11.15
C ALA A 252 -21.34 -6.36 10.31
N ILE A 253 -21.20 -6.67 9.02
CA ILE A 253 -20.49 -5.89 8.01
C ILE A 253 -21.52 -5.43 6.98
N GLU A 254 -21.70 -4.12 6.84
CA GLU A 254 -22.78 -3.51 6.04
C GLU A 254 -22.20 -2.42 5.12
N PRO A 255 -22.52 -2.40 3.81
CA PRO A 255 -22.09 -1.33 2.92
C PRO A 255 -22.65 0.03 3.36
N VAL A 256 -21.84 1.07 3.27
CA VAL A 256 -22.25 2.45 3.61
C VAL A 256 -23.24 3.02 2.59
N ASN A 257 -23.04 2.75 1.30
CA ASN A 257 -23.86 3.30 0.23
C ASN A 257 -25.12 2.47 0.02
N ARG A 258 -26.14 3.03 -0.64
CA ARG A 258 -27.32 2.26 -1.08
C ARG A 258 -26.96 1.30 -2.22
N ALA A 259 -27.86 0.37 -2.52
CA ALA A 259 -27.68 -0.56 -3.63
C ALA A 259 -27.57 0.22 -4.95
N GLY A 260 -26.54 -0.08 -5.74
CA GLY A 260 -26.28 0.57 -7.03
C GLY A 260 -25.55 1.92 -6.95
N GLU A 261 -25.31 2.46 -5.75
CA GLU A 261 -24.53 3.70 -5.56
C GLU A 261 -23.05 3.39 -5.33
N THR A 262 -22.16 4.07 -6.07
CA THR A 262 -20.71 4.00 -5.86
C THR A 262 -20.23 5.27 -5.15
N ARG A 263 -19.36 5.08 -4.14
CA ARG A 263 -18.73 6.18 -3.44
C ARG A 263 -17.44 6.58 -4.11
N VAL A 264 -16.72 5.60 -4.66
CA VAL A 264 -15.45 5.80 -5.34
C VAL A 264 -15.68 6.51 -6.66
N GLN A 265 -15.03 7.66 -6.82
CA GLN A 265 -15.08 8.47 -8.04
C GLN A 265 -13.66 8.71 -8.53
N GLU A 266 -13.41 8.42 -9.81
CA GLU A 266 -12.08 8.55 -10.39
C GLU A 266 -11.98 9.81 -11.25
N LEU A 267 -10.94 10.59 -11.01
CA LEU A 267 -10.66 11.83 -11.68
C LEU A 267 -9.31 11.74 -12.40
N GLU A 268 -9.21 12.38 -13.55
CA GLU A 268 -7.95 12.61 -14.25
C GLU A 268 -7.71 14.12 -14.39
N LEU A 269 -6.54 14.57 -13.93
CA LEU A 269 -6.05 15.92 -14.06
C LEU A 269 -4.92 15.96 -15.09
N ASN A 270 -5.18 16.58 -16.23
CA ASN A 270 -4.15 16.91 -17.21
C ASN A 270 -3.62 18.32 -16.95
N VAL A 271 -2.30 18.46 -16.97
CA VAL A 271 -1.59 19.69 -16.60
C VAL A 271 -0.67 20.10 -17.74
N SER A 272 -0.84 21.34 -18.21
CA SER A 272 -0.02 21.95 -19.25
C SER A 272 0.25 23.43 -18.92
N THR A 273 0.88 24.15 -19.84
CA THR A 273 1.06 25.61 -19.75
C THR A 273 0.23 26.34 -20.80
N ALA A 274 -0.18 27.57 -20.50
CA ALA A 274 -1.04 28.36 -21.38
C ALA A 274 -0.37 28.80 -22.70
N SER A 275 0.96 28.89 -22.72
CA SER A 275 1.86 29.19 -23.84
C SER A 275 3.30 29.24 -23.30
N ALA A 276 4.32 29.16 -24.17
CA ALA A 276 5.70 29.39 -23.78
C ALA A 276 5.82 30.76 -23.09
N PRO A 277 6.33 30.84 -21.85
CA PRO A 277 6.36 32.08 -21.12
C PRO A 277 7.27 33.09 -21.85
N SER A 278 6.76 34.29 -22.11
CA SER A 278 7.51 35.39 -22.74
C SER A 278 8.59 35.99 -21.83
N SER A 279 8.60 35.61 -20.55
CA SER A 279 9.54 36.04 -19.52
C SER A 279 9.85 34.90 -18.57
N HIS A 280 11.09 34.80 -18.09
CA HIS A 280 11.44 33.82 -17.07
C HIS A 280 10.60 34.05 -15.80
N PRO A 281 9.93 33.02 -15.25
CA PRO A 281 9.12 33.16 -14.05
C PRO A 281 10.01 33.56 -12.86
N SER A 282 9.66 34.65 -12.18
CA SER A 282 10.40 35.20 -11.05
C SER A 282 10.02 34.56 -9.70
N SER A 283 8.89 33.87 -9.62
CA SER A 283 8.37 33.28 -8.38
C SER A 283 7.57 32.00 -8.62
N GLU A 284 7.35 31.23 -7.55
CA GLU A 284 6.48 30.04 -7.57
C GLU A 284 5.02 30.39 -7.92
N ALA A 285 4.54 31.56 -7.49
CA ALA A 285 3.20 32.04 -7.84
C ALA A 285 3.07 32.29 -9.36
N ASP A 286 4.13 32.77 -10.02
CA ASP A 286 4.13 32.97 -11.46
C ASP A 286 4.09 31.64 -12.21
N LEU A 287 4.82 30.63 -11.72
CA LEU A 287 4.76 29.26 -12.24
C LEU A 287 3.33 28.70 -12.16
N LEU A 288 2.67 28.83 -11.00
CA LEU A 288 1.30 28.32 -10.82
C LEU A 288 0.28 29.05 -11.69
N LYS A 289 0.41 30.37 -11.89
CA LYS A 289 -0.48 31.16 -12.75
C LYS A 289 -0.40 30.78 -14.23
N ALA A 290 0.77 30.33 -14.68
CA ALA A 290 1.00 29.92 -16.06
C ALA A 290 0.36 28.56 -16.41
N LEU A 291 -0.05 27.79 -15.40
CA LEU A 291 -0.64 26.46 -15.59
C LEU A 291 -2.02 26.54 -16.27
N ARG A 292 -2.30 25.51 -17.06
CA ARG A 292 -3.64 25.15 -17.53
C ARG A 292 -3.93 23.74 -17.05
N VAL A 293 -5.11 23.57 -16.48
CA VAL A 293 -5.54 22.32 -15.87
C VAL A 293 -6.86 21.88 -16.45
N GLN A 294 -6.95 20.59 -16.76
CA GLN A 294 -8.15 19.98 -17.29
C GLN A 294 -8.53 18.78 -16.42
N LEU A 295 -9.61 18.93 -15.66
CA LEU A 295 -10.16 17.88 -14.82
C LEU A 295 -11.32 17.20 -15.54
N LYS A 296 -11.27 15.87 -15.63
CA LYS A 296 -12.38 15.04 -16.11
C LYS A 296 -12.61 13.87 -15.16
N GLU A 297 -13.86 13.40 -15.13
CA GLU A 297 -14.19 12.10 -14.57
C GLU A 297 -13.71 11.01 -15.52
N ARG A 298 -13.25 9.87 -14.98
CA ARG A 298 -12.75 8.77 -15.82
C ARG A 298 -13.88 8.22 -16.69
N GLY A 299 -13.63 8.13 -17.99
CA GLY A 299 -14.63 7.72 -18.98
C GLY A 299 -15.57 8.85 -19.46
N GLY A 300 -15.52 10.02 -18.82
CA GLY A 300 -16.23 11.21 -19.25
C GLY A 300 -15.53 11.97 -20.38
N ALA A 301 -16.26 12.91 -20.99
CA ALA A 301 -15.67 13.85 -21.93
C ALA A 301 -14.59 14.70 -21.24
N PRO A 302 -13.53 15.11 -21.95
CA PRO A 302 -12.56 16.04 -21.41
C PRO A 302 -13.26 17.33 -20.95
N GLY A 303 -13.02 17.75 -19.71
CA GLY A 303 -13.51 19.06 -19.23
C GLY A 303 -12.86 20.21 -20.01
N GLU A 304 -13.35 21.43 -19.83
CA GLU A 304 -12.67 22.58 -20.42
C GLU A 304 -11.36 22.89 -19.67
N PRO A 305 -10.28 23.29 -20.38
CA PRO A 305 -9.09 23.82 -19.73
C PRO A 305 -9.43 25.02 -18.83
N SER A 306 -8.93 25.00 -17.61
CA SER A 306 -9.23 25.99 -16.57
C SER A 306 -7.96 26.44 -15.84
N SER A 307 -8.12 27.40 -14.94
CA SER A 307 -7.05 27.87 -14.05
C SER A 307 -6.95 27.00 -12.79
N LEU A 308 -5.80 27.04 -12.11
CA LEU A 308 -5.63 26.30 -10.86
C LEU A 308 -6.63 26.71 -9.76
N PRO A 309 -6.96 28.00 -9.53
CA PRO A 309 -8.01 28.37 -8.57
C PRO A 309 -9.37 27.74 -8.91
N ALA A 310 -9.79 27.76 -10.18
CA ALA A 310 -11.04 27.15 -10.61
C ALA A 310 -11.05 25.62 -10.38
N LEU A 311 -9.91 24.95 -10.56
CA LEU A 311 -9.76 23.54 -10.19
C LEU A 311 -9.95 23.32 -8.69
N LEU A 312 -9.31 24.12 -7.84
CA LEU A 312 -9.41 23.98 -6.39
C LEU A 312 -10.85 24.22 -5.90
N ASP A 313 -11.53 25.23 -6.45
CA ASP A 313 -12.95 25.48 -6.16
C ASP A 313 -13.83 24.29 -6.56
N ARG A 314 -13.55 23.68 -7.72
CA ARG A 314 -14.25 22.48 -8.18
C ARG A 314 -13.99 21.29 -7.25
N LEU A 315 -12.74 21.04 -6.85
CA LEU A 315 -12.40 19.95 -5.93
C LEU A 315 -13.05 20.16 -4.54
N ALA A 316 -13.06 21.39 -4.03
CA ALA A 316 -13.75 21.73 -2.78
C ALA A 316 -15.27 21.55 -2.89
N HIS A 317 -15.86 21.79 -4.07
CA HIS A 317 -17.26 21.48 -4.30
C HIS A 317 -17.54 19.98 -4.33
N LEU A 318 -16.67 19.20 -4.97
CA LEU A 318 -16.76 17.74 -5.04
C LEU A 318 -16.68 17.11 -3.65
N ASP A 319 -15.77 17.54 -2.78
CA ASP A 319 -15.62 17.02 -1.41
C ASP A 319 -16.94 17.04 -0.61
N ARG A 320 -17.79 18.06 -0.83
CA ARG A 320 -19.11 18.18 -0.18
C ARG A 320 -20.12 17.11 -0.61
N GLN A 321 -19.88 16.39 -1.70
CA GLN A 321 -20.81 15.40 -2.26
C GLN A 321 -20.73 14.03 -1.56
N ARG A 322 -19.88 13.89 -0.53
CA ARG A 322 -19.68 12.61 0.19
C ARG A 322 -19.24 11.49 -0.76
N HIS A 323 -18.44 11.76 -1.78
CA HIS A 323 -17.73 10.72 -2.53
C HIS A 323 -16.29 10.59 -2.05
N ASP A 324 -15.62 9.50 -2.44
CA ASP A 324 -14.18 9.32 -2.27
C ASP A 324 -13.52 9.52 -3.63
N PHE A 325 -12.86 10.67 -3.81
CA PHE A 325 -12.23 11.03 -5.08
C PHE A 325 -10.81 10.52 -5.16
N PHE A 326 -10.50 9.81 -6.23
CA PHE A 326 -9.18 9.29 -6.55
C PHE A 326 -8.65 9.99 -7.80
N LEU A 327 -7.55 10.74 -7.65
CA LEU A 327 -7.05 11.65 -8.68
C LEU A 327 -5.76 11.11 -9.31
N THR A 328 -5.81 10.84 -10.61
CA THR A 328 -4.63 10.57 -11.43
C THR A 328 -4.13 11.87 -12.07
N VAL A 329 -2.83 12.17 -11.95
CA VAL A 329 -2.23 13.39 -12.49
C VAL A 329 -1.35 13.07 -13.70
N ARG A 330 -1.52 13.85 -14.76
CA ARG A 330 -0.73 13.78 -16.01
C ARG A 330 -0.12 15.13 -16.32
N PHE A 331 1.20 15.18 -16.31
CA PHE A 331 1.95 16.33 -16.79
C PHE A 331 2.20 16.21 -18.30
N SER A 332 2.06 17.30 -19.03
CA SER A 332 2.42 17.34 -20.45
C SER A 332 3.95 17.25 -20.66
N ASP A 333 4.38 16.67 -21.77
CA ASP A 333 5.81 16.44 -22.07
C ASP A 333 6.65 17.73 -22.17
N ASP A 334 6.00 18.83 -22.54
CA ASP A 334 6.58 20.17 -22.68
C ASP A 334 6.58 20.97 -21.36
N LEU A 335 5.90 20.50 -20.32
CA LEU A 335 5.85 21.18 -19.02
C LEU A 335 7.26 21.22 -18.40
N ALA A 336 7.77 22.40 -18.08
CA ALA A 336 9.04 22.52 -17.37
C ALA A 336 8.95 21.96 -15.94
N LEU A 337 10.01 21.29 -15.46
CA LEU A 337 10.02 20.63 -14.14
C LEU A 337 9.72 21.61 -12.99
N GLY A 338 10.10 22.88 -13.11
CA GLY A 338 9.76 23.91 -12.12
C GLY A 338 8.24 24.08 -11.92
N HIS A 339 7.46 24.01 -13.00
CA HIS A 339 5.99 24.09 -12.93
C HIS A 339 5.39 22.82 -12.29
N ALA A 340 5.92 21.65 -12.65
CA ALA A 340 5.51 20.39 -12.04
C ALA A 340 5.79 20.38 -10.52
N ARG A 341 6.94 20.92 -10.09
CA ARG A 341 7.28 21.08 -8.66
C ARG A 341 6.31 22.00 -7.92
N ALA A 342 6.02 23.17 -8.49
CA ALA A 342 5.08 24.10 -7.89
C ALA A 342 3.70 23.45 -7.71
N LEU A 343 3.18 22.78 -8.74
CA LEU A 343 1.89 22.09 -8.64
C LEU A 343 1.93 20.94 -7.63
N ALA A 344 3.03 20.16 -7.58
CA ALA A 344 3.17 19.06 -6.63
C ALA A 344 3.09 19.54 -5.17
N GLY A 345 3.59 20.75 -4.86
CA GLY A 345 3.40 21.38 -3.55
C GLY A 345 1.92 21.61 -3.22
N VAL A 346 1.12 22.07 -4.19
CA VAL A 346 -0.33 22.22 -4.02
C VAL A 346 -1.03 20.87 -3.88
N LEU A 347 -0.64 19.88 -4.69
CA LEU A 347 -1.20 18.52 -4.62
C LEU A 347 -0.95 17.88 -3.25
N ALA A 348 0.22 18.11 -2.65
CA ALA A 348 0.56 17.61 -1.32
C ALA A 348 -0.39 18.15 -0.23
N LEU A 349 -0.89 19.38 -0.37
CA LEU A 349 -1.82 20.00 0.58
C LEU A 349 -3.23 19.41 0.51
N ILE A 350 -3.66 18.96 -0.68
CA ILE A 350 -5.00 18.41 -0.90
C ILE A 350 -5.05 16.87 -0.83
N ASP A 351 -3.90 16.20 -0.86
CA ASP A 351 -3.74 14.75 -0.74
C ASP A 351 -4.04 14.27 0.71
N SER A 352 -5.32 14.15 1.04
CA SER A 352 -5.82 13.93 2.40
C SER A 352 -7.10 13.08 2.44
N ASP A 353 -7.50 12.67 3.65
CA ASP A 353 -8.70 11.85 3.88
C ASP A 353 -10.00 12.63 3.66
N LYS A 354 -9.95 13.96 3.82
CA LYS A 354 -11.02 14.94 3.56
C LYS A 354 -10.79 15.75 2.28
N GLY A 355 -10.00 15.21 1.36
CA GLY A 355 -9.67 15.87 0.11
C GLY A 355 -9.69 14.87 -1.04
N VAL A 356 -8.70 14.99 -1.92
CA VAL A 356 -8.50 14.02 -3.00
C VAL A 356 -7.44 13.01 -2.59
N ARG A 357 -7.58 11.76 -3.03
CA ARG A 357 -6.58 10.71 -2.83
C ARG A 357 -5.78 10.55 -4.10
N LEU A 358 -4.48 10.83 -4.05
CA LEU A 358 -3.66 10.81 -5.27
C LEU A 358 -3.28 9.38 -5.65
N GLU A 359 -3.68 8.98 -6.85
CA GLU A 359 -3.41 7.66 -7.43
C GLU A 359 -1.96 7.53 -7.92
N PRO A 360 -1.42 6.30 -8.00
CA PRO A 360 -0.19 6.02 -8.72
C PRO A 360 -0.16 6.69 -10.09
N PRO A 361 1.03 7.15 -10.53
CA PRO A 361 1.14 7.77 -11.85
C PRO A 361 0.89 6.71 -12.94
N PRO A 362 0.38 7.12 -14.10
CA PRO A 362 0.34 6.24 -15.27
C PRO A 362 1.74 5.74 -15.64
N ALA A 363 1.82 4.62 -16.38
CA ALA A 363 3.11 4.10 -16.85
C ALA A 363 3.93 5.19 -17.58
N GLY A 364 5.22 5.27 -17.25
CA GLY A 364 6.14 6.29 -17.78
C GLY A 364 6.10 7.65 -17.07
N HIS A 365 5.13 7.90 -16.20
CA HIS A 365 5.03 9.13 -15.43
C HIS A 365 5.60 8.98 -14.02
N LEU A 366 6.07 10.09 -13.46
CA LEU A 366 6.52 10.22 -12.08
C LEU A 366 5.34 10.53 -11.14
N TYR A 367 5.36 9.96 -9.94
CA TYR A 367 4.41 10.32 -8.89
C TYR A 367 4.69 11.74 -8.41
N TYR A 368 3.64 12.49 -8.04
CA TYR A 368 3.79 13.92 -7.72
C TYR A 368 4.78 14.17 -6.56
N ARG A 369 4.86 13.24 -5.59
CA ARG A 369 5.81 13.35 -4.46
C ARG A 369 7.26 13.29 -4.88
N ALA A 370 7.57 12.84 -6.10
CA ALA A 370 8.92 12.93 -6.63
C ALA A 370 9.43 14.37 -6.64
N PHE A 371 8.54 15.34 -6.80
CA PHE A 371 8.88 16.77 -6.82
C PHE A 371 8.84 17.44 -5.44
N THR A 372 8.45 16.71 -4.39
CA THR A 372 8.45 17.20 -3.01
C THR A 372 9.32 16.28 -2.12
N PRO A 373 10.59 16.04 -2.47
CA PRO A 373 11.43 15.16 -1.68
C PRO A 373 11.77 15.77 -0.31
N ASP A 374 12.02 14.92 0.69
CA ASP A 374 12.56 15.39 1.97
C ASP A 374 13.97 15.96 1.76
N ARG A 375 14.15 17.25 2.07
CA ARG A 375 15.44 17.94 1.94
C ARG A 375 16.53 17.34 2.83
N LYS A 376 16.18 16.63 3.91
CA LYS A 376 17.14 15.89 4.74
C LYS A 376 17.90 14.83 3.93
N LEU A 377 17.29 14.33 2.84
CA LEU A 377 17.96 13.43 1.93
C LEU A 377 19.12 14.10 1.19
N LEU A 378 19.29 15.42 1.19
CA LEU A 378 20.49 16.03 0.59
C LEU A 378 21.75 15.74 1.42
N ASP A 379 21.61 15.63 2.74
CA ASP A 379 22.73 15.29 3.62
C ASP A 379 23.01 13.79 3.57
N ARG A 380 24.04 13.40 2.83
CA ARG A 380 24.46 12.00 2.71
C ARG A 380 24.77 11.35 4.06
N ASN A 381 25.26 12.10 5.05
CA ASN A 381 25.65 11.54 6.35
C ASN A 381 24.43 11.27 7.25
N ALA A 382 23.30 11.93 6.99
CA ALA A 382 22.07 11.75 7.75
C ALA A 382 21.19 10.61 7.19
N ARG A 383 21.55 10.01 6.04
CA ARG A 383 20.75 8.96 5.40
C ARG A 383 21.01 7.61 6.06
N ILE A 384 19.94 6.84 6.24
CA ILE A 384 20.01 5.42 6.64
C ILE A 384 20.48 4.57 5.45
N PHE A 385 20.13 4.96 4.22
CA PHE A 385 20.51 4.24 2.99
C PHE A 385 20.99 5.22 1.91
N HIS A 386 21.85 4.72 1.02
CA HIS A 386 22.40 5.50 -0.10
C HIS A 386 21.82 5.04 -1.44
N PRO A 387 20.68 5.60 -1.89
CA PRO A 387 20.15 5.35 -3.23
C PRO A 387 21.14 5.85 -4.30
N LEU A 388 20.93 5.40 -5.55
CA LEU A 388 21.67 5.94 -6.68
C LEU A 388 21.35 7.43 -6.85
N GLU A 389 22.37 8.22 -7.21
CA GLU A 389 22.19 9.64 -7.51
C GLU A 389 22.45 9.90 -9.00
N LEU A 390 21.50 10.50 -9.70
CA LEU A 390 21.59 10.83 -11.11
C LEU A 390 21.57 12.35 -11.29
N ILE A 391 22.68 12.90 -11.78
CA ILE A 391 22.79 14.32 -12.08
C ILE A 391 22.57 14.50 -13.57
N LEU A 392 21.53 15.21 -13.95
CA LEU A 392 21.18 15.49 -15.33
C LEU A 392 21.59 16.89 -15.74
N SER A 393 21.96 17.02 -17.00
CA SER A 393 22.22 18.29 -17.65
C SER A 393 21.64 18.27 -19.06
N GLU A 394 21.31 19.45 -19.58
CA GLU A 394 20.80 19.61 -20.93
C GLU A 394 21.71 20.56 -21.71
N LYS A 395 22.18 20.13 -22.88
CA LYS A 395 22.98 20.95 -23.80
C LYS A 395 22.48 20.75 -25.23
N ALA A 396 22.20 21.84 -25.93
CA ALA A 396 21.68 21.82 -27.30
C ALA A 396 20.46 20.89 -27.49
N GLY A 397 19.55 20.84 -26.50
CA GLY A 397 18.36 19.99 -26.51
C GLY A 397 18.60 18.52 -26.16
N GLN A 398 19.86 18.10 -26.01
CA GLN A 398 20.23 16.74 -25.62
C GLN A 398 20.42 16.64 -24.11
N VAL A 399 19.74 15.66 -23.49
CA VAL A 399 19.93 15.33 -22.07
C VAL A 399 21.04 14.30 -21.91
N SER A 400 21.94 14.55 -20.98
CA SER A 400 22.98 13.61 -20.54
C SER A 400 23.15 13.73 -19.03
N GLY A 401 23.78 12.74 -18.40
CA GLY A 401 23.98 12.78 -16.96
C GLY A 401 25.22 12.07 -16.46
N LYS A 402 25.32 12.07 -15.13
CA LYS A 402 26.32 11.37 -14.33
C LYS A 402 25.61 10.57 -13.26
N LEU A 403 25.93 9.28 -13.15
CA LEU A 403 25.41 8.40 -12.12
C LEU A 403 26.46 8.26 -11.02
N LEU A 404 26.08 8.56 -9.78
CA LEU A 404 26.92 8.39 -8.60
C LEU A 404 26.50 7.16 -7.81
N PHE A 405 27.49 6.34 -7.48
CA PHE A 405 27.39 5.25 -6.54
C PHE A 405 28.02 5.69 -5.24
N VAL A 406 27.21 5.87 -4.20
CA VAL A 406 27.67 6.24 -2.86
C VAL A 406 27.72 4.98 -2.00
N THR A 407 28.87 4.68 -1.42
CA THR A 407 29.11 3.50 -0.58
C THR A 407 29.84 3.89 0.70
N PRO A 408 29.40 3.42 1.89
CA PRO A 408 30.15 3.60 3.12
C PRO A 408 31.43 2.74 3.10
N ARG A 409 32.59 3.33 3.45
CA ARG A 409 33.90 2.67 3.46
C ARG A 409 34.12 1.69 4.62
N SER A 410 33.31 1.75 5.67
CA SER A 410 33.47 0.93 6.87
C SER A 410 32.13 0.44 7.41
N LYS A 411 32.03 -0.87 7.71
CA LYS A 411 30.94 -1.49 8.50
C LYS A 411 31.19 -1.40 10.02
N GLN A 412 32.32 -0.84 10.47
CA GLN A 412 32.66 -0.74 11.89
C GLN A 412 32.19 0.58 12.50
N GLU A 413 31.53 0.45 13.64
CA GLU A 413 30.91 1.48 14.48
C GLU A 413 31.85 2.67 14.79
N VAL A 414 31.87 3.71 13.96
CA VAL A 414 32.29 5.05 14.40
C VAL A 414 31.41 6.11 13.73
N SER A 415 31.02 7.10 14.52
CA SER A 415 29.99 8.13 14.37
C SER A 415 29.84 8.93 13.05
N ARG A 416 30.64 8.68 12.00
CA ARG A 416 30.40 9.16 10.63
C ARG A 416 31.06 8.19 9.65
N ALA A 417 30.26 7.45 8.87
CA ALA A 417 30.81 6.60 7.82
C ALA A 417 31.52 7.49 6.78
N GLU A 418 32.81 7.23 6.53
CA GLU A 418 33.46 7.80 5.35
C GLU A 418 32.75 7.29 4.10
N LEU A 419 32.36 8.20 3.21
CA LEU A 419 31.62 7.86 2.00
C LEU A 419 32.58 7.83 0.81
N GLU A 420 32.62 6.71 0.12
CA GLU A 420 33.23 6.59 -1.21
C GLU A 420 32.19 6.87 -2.28
N ILE A 421 32.59 7.66 -3.28
CA ILE A 421 31.73 8.05 -4.39
C ILE A 421 32.42 7.65 -5.68
N ARG A 422 31.78 6.75 -6.43
CA ARG A 422 32.16 6.42 -7.79
C ARG A 422 31.21 7.11 -8.76
N GLU A 423 31.76 7.87 -9.69
CA GLU A 423 31.01 8.57 -10.74
C GLU A 423 31.16 7.82 -12.08
N VAL A 424 30.05 7.67 -12.81
CA VAL A 424 30.04 7.12 -14.17
C VAL A 424 29.20 8.01 -15.08
N ALA A 425 29.72 8.31 -16.27
CA ALA A 425 28.98 9.06 -17.28
C ALA A 425 27.83 8.23 -17.86
N VAL A 426 26.66 8.85 -17.99
CA VAL A 426 25.47 8.26 -18.62
C VAL A 426 24.99 9.20 -19.74
N PRO A 427 25.51 9.07 -20.98
CA PRO A 427 25.17 9.98 -22.08
C PRO A 427 23.72 9.84 -22.57
N GLY A 428 22.98 8.82 -22.11
CA GLY A 428 21.58 8.61 -22.49
C GLY A 428 20.89 7.49 -21.71
N PRO A 429 19.58 7.27 -21.98
CA PRO A 429 18.74 6.33 -21.24
C PRO A 429 19.26 4.88 -21.26
N ALA A 430 19.77 4.42 -22.41
CA ALA A 430 20.29 3.06 -22.53
C ALA A 430 21.53 2.82 -21.66
N GLU A 431 22.41 3.81 -21.53
CA GLU A 431 23.58 3.70 -20.66
C GLU A 431 23.16 3.71 -19.18
N LEU A 432 22.18 4.54 -18.81
CA LEU A 432 21.62 4.53 -17.45
C LEU A 432 21.19 3.11 -17.05
N ARG A 433 20.43 2.43 -17.90
CA ARG A 433 20.01 1.05 -17.64
C ARG A 433 21.18 0.10 -17.50
N ARG A 434 22.15 0.17 -18.43
CA ARG A 434 23.34 -0.69 -18.39
C ARG A 434 24.11 -0.54 -17.09
N GLN A 435 24.30 0.70 -16.62
CA GLN A 435 25.05 0.97 -15.38
C GLN A 435 24.31 0.49 -14.13
N VAL A 436 22.99 0.66 -14.08
CA VAL A 436 22.15 0.12 -12.99
C VAL A 436 22.20 -1.40 -12.94
N ASP A 437 22.08 -2.07 -14.09
CA ASP A 437 22.13 -3.53 -14.16
C ASP A 437 23.52 -4.08 -13.82
N ALA A 438 24.58 -3.38 -14.25
CA ALA A 438 25.97 -3.74 -13.92
C ALA A 438 26.24 -3.62 -12.41
N GLU A 439 25.75 -2.57 -11.76
CA GLU A 439 25.88 -2.41 -10.31
C GLU A 439 25.11 -3.48 -9.55
N ASN A 440 23.86 -3.74 -9.92
CA ASN A 440 23.05 -4.79 -9.28
C ASN A 440 23.71 -6.18 -9.43
N ARG A 441 24.34 -6.45 -10.57
CA ARG A 441 25.11 -7.67 -10.79
C ARG A 441 26.35 -7.72 -9.89
N ARG A 442 27.13 -6.65 -9.84
CA ARG A 442 28.32 -6.54 -8.97
C ARG A 442 27.98 -6.79 -7.50
N LEU A 443 26.90 -6.18 -7.00
CA LEU A 443 26.46 -6.37 -5.61
C LEU A 443 26.10 -7.83 -5.33
N ARG A 444 25.38 -8.50 -6.24
CA ARG A 444 25.05 -9.93 -6.11
C ARG A 444 26.28 -10.82 -6.14
N GLU A 445 27.24 -10.54 -7.02
CA GLU A 445 28.51 -11.28 -7.11
C GLU A 445 29.36 -11.14 -5.83
N GLN A 446 29.16 -10.06 -5.07
CA GLN A 446 29.84 -9.79 -3.81
C GLN A 446 29.02 -10.19 -2.57
N ASP A 447 27.87 -10.84 -2.76
CA ASP A 447 26.90 -11.16 -1.69
C ASP A 447 26.49 -9.92 -0.85
N GLU A 448 26.44 -8.76 -1.51
CA GLU A 448 25.98 -7.50 -0.91
C GLU A 448 24.48 -7.32 -1.15
N SER A 449 23.79 -6.71 -0.18
CA SER A 449 22.38 -6.38 -0.32
C SER A 449 22.15 -5.45 -1.52
N PRO A 450 21.06 -5.65 -2.30
CA PRO A 450 20.74 -4.74 -3.38
C PRO A 450 20.51 -3.33 -2.85
N ARG A 451 20.81 -2.33 -3.67
CA ARG A 451 20.47 -0.94 -3.33
C ARG A 451 18.95 -0.79 -3.19
N PRO A 452 18.48 0.16 -2.36
CA PRO A 452 17.08 0.52 -2.33
C PRO A 452 16.59 0.83 -3.76
N PRO A 453 15.37 0.41 -4.14
CA PRO A 453 14.78 0.68 -5.46
C PRO A 453 14.30 2.14 -5.59
N ALA A 454 15.20 3.06 -5.29
CA ALA A 454 14.97 4.50 -5.29
C ALA A 454 16.12 5.22 -6.01
N LEU A 455 15.78 6.33 -6.68
CA LEU A 455 16.73 7.16 -7.42
C LEU A 455 16.58 8.61 -6.99
N MET A 456 17.68 9.22 -6.57
CA MET A 456 17.74 10.67 -6.39
C MET A 456 18.16 11.30 -7.71
N VAL A 457 17.36 12.23 -8.24
CA VAL A 457 17.60 12.90 -9.51
C VAL A 457 17.83 14.37 -9.25
N PHE A 458 18.91 14.92 -9.80
CA PHE A 458 19.24 16.34 -9.78
C PHE A 458 19.09 16.85 -11.20
N ALA A 459 18.20 17.81 -11.44
CA ALA A 459 17.91 18.30 -12.79
C ALA A 459 17.69 19.82 -12.83
N PRO A 460 17.95 20.50 -13.96
CA PRO A 460 17.57 21.89 -14.14
C PRO A 460 16.04 22.06 -14.13
N SER A 461 15.52 23.07 -13.44
CA SER A 461 14.07 23.35 -13.41
C SER A 461 13.47 23.67 -14.78
N ALA A 462 14.29 24.17 -15.70
CA ALA A 462 13.90 24.47 -17.08
C ALA A 462 13.80 23.24 -18.00
N MET A 463 14.34 22.09 -17.60
CA MET A 463 14.19 20.85 -18.36
C MET A 463 12.71 20.51 -18.51
N SER A 464 12.30 19.96 -19.65
CA SER A 464 10.92 19.53 -19.83
C SER A 464 10.66 18.18 -19.16
N TYR A 465 9.43 17.98 -18.69
CA TYR A 465 8.99 16.75 -18.05
C TYR A 465 9.19 15.53 -18.96
N GLY A 466 8.82 15.64 -20.24
CA GLY A 466 8.98 14.57 -21.22
C GLY A 466 10.45 14.20 -21.49
N LYS A 467 11.37 15.17 -21.41
CA LYS A 467 12.82 14.89 -21.51
C LYS A 467 13.32 14.10 -20.31
N LEU A 468 12.88 14.47 -19.10
CA LEU A 468 13.20 13.74 -17.87
C LEU A 468 12.66 12.31 -17.91
N THR A 469 11.36 12.13 -18.16
CA THR A 469 10.72 10.81 -18.12
C THR A 469 11.28 9.85 -19.16
N ARG A 470 11.54 10.32 -20.39
CA ARG A 470 12.23 9.51 -21.42
C ARG A 470 13.65 9.11 -21.01
N PHE A 471 14.36 9.95 -20.27
CA PHE A 471 15.68 9.60 -19.74
C PHE A 471 15.60 8.51 -18.67
N LEU A 472 14.57 8.57 -17.81
CA LEU A 472 14.37 7.63 -16.69
C LEU A 472 13.63 6.35 -17.07
N GLU A 473 12.88 6.34 -18.17
CA GLU A 473 12.01 5.23 -18.61
C GLU A 473 12.64 3.83 -18.45
N PRO A 474 13.91 3.59 -18.85
CA PRO A 474 14.50 2.26 -18.75
C PRO A 474 14.65 1.70 -17.33
N VAL A 475 14.65 2.57 -16.31
CA VAL A 475 14.87 2.19 -14.90
C VAL A 475 13.62 2.37 -14.03
N LEU A 476 12.60 3.09 -14.47
CA LEU A 476 11.33 3.26 -13.73
C LEU A 476 10.67 1.94 -13.29
N PRO A 477 10.71 0.83 -14.06
CA PRO A 477 10.13 -0.43 -13.61
C PRO A 477 10.77 -0.99 -12.33
N THR A 478 12.05 -0.72 -12.09
CA THR A 478 12.82 -1.21 -10.93
C THR A 478 13.11 -0.14 -9.88
N HIS A 479 13.04 1.15 -10.23
CA HIS A 479 13.31 2.30 -9.37
C HIS A 479 12.13 3.27 -9.40
N ARG A 480 10.99 2.86 -8.84
CA ARG A 480 9.74 3.64 -8.89
C ARG A 480 9.77 4.85 -7.96
N THR A 481 10.53 4.78 -6.87
CA THR A 481 10.67 5.88 -5.92
C THR A 481 11.71 6.87 -6.44
N ILE A 482 11.25 7.95 -7.05
CA ILE A 482 12.11 9.04 -7.53
C ILE A 482 12.07 10.20 -6.53
N HIS A 483 13.23 10.77 -6.21
CA HIS A 483 13.36 12.01 -5.46
C HIS A 483 14.04 13.07 -6.34
N LEU A 484 13.30 14.07 -6.80
CA LEU A 484 13.76 15.07 -7.76
C LEU A 484 14.11 16.38 -7.06
N PHE A 485 15.39 16.74 -7.12
CA PHE A 485 15.93 18.02 -6.65
C PHE A 485 16.20 18.91 -7.86
N LEU A 486 15.65 20.13 -7.87
CA LEU A 486 15.76 21.04 -9.00
C LEU A 486 16.72 22.18 -8.70
N ASP A 487 17.65 22.44 -9.62
CA ASP A 487 18.68 23.48 -9.54
C ASP A 487 19.61 23.38 -8.32
N GLU A 488 19.64 22.20 -7.69
CA GLU A 488 20.48 21.93 -6.54
C GLU A 488 21.67 21.07 -6.96
N PRO A 489 22.91 21.43 -6.55
CA PRO A 489 24.01 20.51 -6.68
C PRO A 489 23.79 19.35 -5.69
N PRO A 490 24.21 18.12 -6.03
CA PRO A 490 24.35 17.08 -5.01
C PRO A 490 25.31 17.59 -3.94
N ALA A 491 25.10 17.19 -2.68
CA ALA A 491 25.99 17.60 -1.60
C ALA A 491 27.45 17.35 -2.00
N SER A 492 28.27 18.40 -1.99
CA SER A 492 29.71 18.25 -2.13
C SER A 492 30.22 17.41 -0.97
N LEU A 493 31.15 16.49 -1.22
CA LEU A 493 31.91 15.89 -0.12
C LEU A 493 32.50 17.04 0.71
N PRO A 494 32.48 16.98 2.06
CA PRO A 494 33.35 17.85 2.82
C PRO A 494 34.76 17.64 2.27
N ALA A 495 35.43 18.73 1.87
CA ALA A 495 36.82 18.65 1.48
C ALA A 495 37.55 17.88 2.58
N THR A 496 38.19 16.77 2.22
CA THR A 496 39.09 16.06 3.13
C THR A 496 40.01 17.12 3.70
N GLN A 497 39.88 17.42 5.00
CA GLN A 497 40.87 18.25 5.66
C GLN A 497 42.19 17.50 5.47
N PRO A 498 43.19 18.08 4.79
CA PRO A 498 44.49 17.45 4.70
C PRO A 498 44.97 17.22 6.13
N GLY A 499 45.31 15.96 6.42
CA GLY A 499 45.62 15.50 7.77
C GLY A 499 46.58 16.44 8.49
N ARG A 500 46.21 16.78 9.73
CA ARG A 500 47.16 17.31 10.71
C ARG A 500 47.83 16.16 11.43
#